data_AF-A0A537GAK0-F1
#
_entry.id   AF-A0A537GAK0-F1
#
_cell.length_a   1.000
_cell.length_b   1.000
_cell.length_c   1.000
_cell.angle_alpha   90.00
_cell.angle_beta   90.00
_cell.angle_gamma   90.00
#
_symmetry.space_group_name_H-M   'P 1'
#
loop_
_entity.id
_entity.type
_entity.pdbx_description
1 polymer ?
#
loop_
_entity_poly.entity_id
_entity_poly.type
_entity_poly.pdbx_seq_one_letter_code
_entity_poly.pdbx_strand_id
1 'polypeptide(L)'
;MGPKSGIIAKKEVEPDGRLFYYYVKAPRRYERVRDRVLIVLGMNGPLTAYRVAQGCKTGFSSTKKTLNVLRRSNLVQVTARSTIESTLGLRRTRAEAWDLTRRGLERVLNLASSHDWMIDMIAQRHVLQALSLYPLARK
;
A
#
# COMPACT_ATOMS: atom_id res chain seq x y z
N MET A 1 -22.11 3.31 9.27
CA MET A 1 -21.92 3.57 7.84
C MET A 1 -20.43 3.51 7.52
N GLY A 2 -19.95 2.36 7.04
CA GLY A 2 -18.53 2.20 6.68
C GLY A 2 -18.16 3.04 5.45
N PRO A 3 -16.89 3.41 5.29
CA PRO A 3 -16.47 4.20 4.15
C PRO A 3 -16.80 3.43 2.87
N LYS A 4 -17.69 3.99 2.05
CA LYS A 4 -17.85 3.65 0.61
C LYS A 4 -16.60 4.10 -0.17
N SER A 5 -15.40 3.91 0.38
CA SER A 5 -14.14 3.98 -0.34
C SER A 5 -14.06 2.72 -1.18
N GLY A 6 -13.95 2.87 -2.49
CA GLY A 6 -14.17 1.82 -3.49
C GLY A 6 -13.69 0.42 -3.11
N ILE A 7 -14.47 -0.59 -3.47
CA ILE A 7 -14.16 -2.00 -3.26
C ILE A 7 -12.78 -2.32 -3.89
N ILE A 8 -11.83 -2.81 -3.10
CA ILE A 8 -10.65 -3.51 -3.64
C ILE A 8 -11.16 -4.84 -4.16
N ALA A 9 -11.37 -4.92 -5.46
CA ALA A 9 -12.16 -6.01 -6.04
C ALA A 9 -11.33 -6.99 -6.85
N LYS A 10 -10.09 -6.67 -7.22
CA LYS A 10 -9.35 -7.47 -8.20
C LYS A 10 -7.92 -7.73 -7.79
N LYS A 11 -7.61 -9.03 -7.87
CA LYS A 11 -6.34 -9.69 -7.61
C LYS A 11 -5.77 -10.07 -8.97
N GLU A 12 -4.67 -9.47 -9.36
CA GLU A 12 -3.86 -9.94 -10.50
C GLU A 12 -2.70 -10.80 -9.98
N VAL A 13 -2.31 -11.81 -10.76
CA VAL A 13 -1.10 -12.57 -10.47
C VAL A 13 0.04 -11.86 -11.18
N GLU A 14 0.99 -11.34 -10.43
CA GLU A 14 2.22 -10.76 -10.97
C GLU A 14 3.10 -11.87 -11.59
N PRO A 15 4.04 -11.53 -12.48
CA PRO A 15 4.94 -12.52 -13.11
C PRO A 15 5.75 -13.35 -12.12
N ASP A 16 5.94 -12.87 -10.89
CA ASP A 16 6.62 -13.55 -9.81
C ASP A 16 5.70 -14.46 -8.96
N GLY A 17 4.44 -14.64 -9.40
CA GLY A 17 3.42 -15.44 -8.72
C GLY A 17 2.74 -14.73 -7.55
N ARG A 18 3.12 -13.47 -7.23
CA ARG A 18 2.51 -12.73 -6.12
C ARG A 18 1.17 -12.14 -6.52
N LEU A 19 0.30 -12.05 -5.52
CA LEU A 19 -1.02 -11.47 -5.67
C LEU A 19 -0.94 -9.96 -5.53
N PHE A 20 -1.44 -9.24 -6.53
CA PHE A 20 -1.53 -7.78 -6.54
C PHE A 20 -2.98 -7.30 -6.43
N TYR A 21 -3.27 -6.55 -5.38
CA TYR A 21 -4.58 -5.99 -5.05
C TYR A 21 -4.65 -4.51 -5.44
N TYR A 22 -5.69 -4.14 -6.19
CA TYR A 22 -5.89 -2.77 -6.65
C TYR A 22 -7.36 -2.31 -6.63
N TYR A 23 -7.54 -0.99 -6.63
CA TYR A 23 -8.84 -0.35 -6.81
C TYR A 23 -9.27 -0.39 -8.28
N VAL A 24 -10.48 -0.85 -8.56
CA VAL A 24 -10.98 -0.93 -9.95
C VAL A 24 -11.21 0.46 -10.55
N LYS A 25 -11.71 1.40 -9.74
CA LYS A 25 -12.10 2.75 -10.18
C LYS A 25 -11.12 3.79 -9.68
N ALA A 26 -10.87 4.81 -10.50
CA ALA A 26 -10.18 6.03 -10.08
C ALA A 26 -10.86 6.66 -8.85
N PRO A 27 -10.11 7.38 -7.99
CA PRO A 27 -10.69 8.00 -6.82
C PRO A 27 -11.66 9.12 -7.22
N ARG A 28 -12.82 9.14 -6.57
CA ARG A 28 -13.76 10.26 -6.64
C ARG A 28 -13.22 11.45 -5.84
N ARG A 29 -13.71 12.66 -6.13
CA ARG A 29 -13.25 13.92 -5.49
C ARG A 29 -13.28 13.89 -3.95
N TYR A 30 -14.23 13.16 -3.35
CA TYR A 30 -14.40 13.06 -1.90
C TYR A 30 -13.62 11.89 -1.28
N GLU A 31 -13.04 10.98 -2.07
CA GLU A 31 -12.30 9.85 -1.54
C GLU A 31 -10.90 10.27 -1.08
N ARG A 32 -10.51 9.78 0.10
CA ARG A 32 -9.20 10.07 0.68
C ARG A 32 -8.14 9.21 -0.01
N VAL A 33 -7.41 9.81 -0.95
CA VAL A 33 -6.30 9.16 -1.66
C VAL A 33 -5.24 8.61 -0.69
N ARG A 34 -5.03 9.26 0.46
CA ARG A 34 -4.15 8.78 1.54
C ARG A 34 -4.57 7.41 2.06
N ASP A 35 -5.86 7.22 2.32
CA ASP A 35 -6.38 5.95 2.84
C ASP A 35 -6.23 4.83 1.80
N ARG A 36 -6.47 5.13 0.50
CA ARG A 36 -6.23 4.19 -0.59
C ARG A 36 -4.76 3.74 -0.68
N VAL A 37 -3.83 4.69 -0.55
CA VAL A 37 -2.38 4.38 -0.56
C VAL A 37 -2.02 3.46 0.60
N LEU A 38 -2.53 3.74 1.80
CA LEU A 38 -2.27 2.92 2.98
C LEU A 38 -2.84 1.51 2.80
N ILE A 39 -4.07 1.37 2.30
CA ILE A 39 -4.68 0.06 2.08
C ILE A 39 -3.94 -0.72 0.98
N VAL A 40 -3.56 -0.10 -0.14
CA VAL A 40 -2.78 -0.76 -1.20
C VAL A 40 -1.45 -1.26 -0.64
N LEU A 41 -0.77 -0.48 0.19
CA LEU A 41 0.47 -0.92 0.85
C LEU A 41 0.21 -2.07 1.82
N GLY A 42 -0.85 -2.02 2.63
CA GLY A 42 -1.16 -3.11 3.58
C GLY A 42 -1.52 -4.43 2.90
N MET A 43 -2.20 -4.39 1.76
CA MET A 43 -2.64 -5.59 1.04
C MET A 43 -1.51 -6.25 0.24
N ASN A 44 -0.53 -5.47 -0.20
CA ASN A 44 0.53 -5.92 -1.12
C ASN A 44 1.91 -5.98 -0.48
N GLY A 45 2.12 -5.32 0.65
CA GLY A 45 3.43 -5.09 1.26
C GLY A 45 4.22 -3.97 0.57
N PRO A 46 5.58 -4.04 0.63
CA PRO A 46 6.45 -3.03 0.05
C PRO A 46 6.25 -2.88 -1.47
N LEU A 47 6.00 -1.65 -1.93
CA LEU A 47 5.78 -1.34 -3.34
C LEU A 47 6.52 -0.08 -3.80
N THR A 48 6.88 -0.02 -5.08
CA THR A 48 7.38 1.23 -5.67
C THR A 48 6.25 2.24 -5.80
N ALA A 49 6.59 3.54 -5.83
CA ALA A 49 5.58 4.59 -6.03
C ALA A 49 4.78 4.42 -7.34
N TYR A 50 5.37 3.80 -8.36
CA TYR A 50 4.67 3.44 -9.60
C TYR A 50 3.61 2.37 -9.38
N ARG A 51 3.95 1.28 -8.69
CA ARG A 51 3.01 0.20 -8.35
C ARG A 51 1.89 0.70 -7.43
N VAL A 52 2.21 1.57 -6.47
CA VAL A 52 1.19 2.21 -5.61
C VAL A 52 0.23 3.05 -6.45
N ALA A 53 0.74 3.83 -7.42
CA ALA A 53 -0.08 4.65 -8.30
C ALA A 53 -1.02 3.79 -9.17
N GLN A 54 -0.50 2.69 -9.72
CA GLN A 54 -1.28 1.68 -10.45
C GLN A 54 -2.38 1.09 -9.56
N GLY A 55 -2.04 0.70 -8.33
CA GLY A 55 -2.96 0.13 -7.34
C GLY A 55 -4.08 1.09 -6.93
N CYS A 56 -3.77 2.39 -6.81
CA CYS A 56 -4.73 3.43 -6.42
C CYS A 56 -5.54 3.99 -7.60
N LYS A 57 -5.16 3.69 -8.85
CA LYS A 57 -5.63 4.35 -10.08
C LYS A 57 -5.43 5.87 -10.03
N THR A 58 -4.23 6.29 -9.64
CA THR A 58 -3.83 7.71 -9.54
C THR A 58 -2.58 8.01 -10.35
N GLY A 59 -2.31 9.29 -10.60
CA GLY A 59 -1.07 9.72 -11.26
C GLY A 59 0.18 9.51 -10.39
N PHE A 60 1.30 9.16 -11.00
CA PHE A 60 2.58 8.93 -10.31
C PHE A 60 3.02 10.12 -9.43
N SER A 61 2.96 11.34 -9.99
CA SER A 61 3.37 12.55 -9.28
C SER A 61 2.52 12.84 -8.04
N SER A 62 1.20 12.60 -8.09
CA SER A 62 0.31 12.79 -6.94
C SER A 62 0.49 11.69 -5.90
N THR A 63 0.72 10.45 -6.32
CA THR A 63 1.08 9.34 -5.42
C THR A 63 2.39 9.62 -4.68
N LYS A 64 3.44 10.08 -5.38
CA LYS A 64 4.73 10.40 -4.75
C LYS A 64 4.60 11.54 -3.73
N LYS A 65 3.83 12.58 -4.04
CA LYS A 65 3.50 13.65 -3.08
C LYS A 65 2.77 13.08 -1.85
N THR A 66 1.81 12.19 -2.07
CA THR A 66 1.02 11.55 -1.00
C THR A 66 1.90 10.68 -0.10
N LEU A 67 2.79 9.87 -0.67
CA LEU A 67 3.75 9.04 0.07
C LEU A 67 4.69 9.89 0.95
N ASN A 68 5.19 11.01 0.43
CA ASN A 68 6.01 11.93 1.22
C ASN A 68 5.25 12.55 2.39
N VAL A 69 3.97 12.90 2.21
CA VAL A 69 3.14 13.40 3.31
C VAL A 69 2.91 12.31 4.35
N LEU A 70 2.54 11.10 3.94
CA LEU A 70 2.34 9.96 4.83
C LEU A 70 3.62 9.60 5.60
N ARG A 71 4.79 9.75 4.97
CA ARG A 71 6.10 9.54 5.61
C ARG A 71 6.36 10.57 6.69
N ARG A 72 6.07 11.85 6.45
CA ARG A 72 6.17 12.90 7.48
C ARG A 72 5.23 12.63 8.66
N SER A 73 4.10 11.97 8.43
CA SER A 73 3.18 11.52 9.47
C SER A 73 3.56 10.19 10.13
N ASN A 74 4.71 9.62 9.80
CA ASN A 74 5.18 8.31 10.27
C ASN A 74 4.20 7.16 10.00
N LEU A 75 3.51 7.18 8.86
CA LEU A 75 2.59 6.11 8.43
C LEU A 75 3.20 5.18 7.38
N VAL A 76 4.20 5.66 6.63
CA VAL A 76 4.94 4.88 5.64
C VAL A 76 6.43 5.15 5.77
N GLN A 77 7.24 4.20 5.34
CA GLN A 77 8.70 4.27 5.34
C GLN A 77 9.26 3.72 4.02
N VAL A 78 10.52 4.06 3.72
CA VAL A 78 11.23 3.49 2.57
C VAL A 78 12.05 2.31 3.09
N THR A 79 11.76 1.10 2.63
CA THR A 79 12.39 -0.15 3.12
C THR A 79 13.54 -0.62 2.24
N ALA A 80 13.50 -0.32 0.94
CA ALA A 80 14.58 -0.61 0.03
C ALA A 80 14.76 0.52 -1.00
N ARG A 81 15.99 0.70 -1.46
CA ARG A 81 16.32 1.64 -2.54
C ARG A 81 17.10 0.86 -3.59
N SER A 82 16.53 0.67 -4.77
CA SER A 82 17.29 0.20 -5.93
C SER A 82 17.64 1.38 -6.83
N THR A 83 18.91 1.47 -7.21
CA THR A 83 19.35 2.33 -8.30
C THR A 83 19.02 1.62 -9.61
N ILE A 84 18.06 2.15 -10.36
CA ILE A 84 17.83 1.71 -11.74
C ILE A 84 18.72 2.58 -12.63
N GLU A 85 19.69 1.95 -13.29
CA GLU A 85 20.45 2.60 -14.35
C GLU A 85 19.62 2.48 -15.63
N SER A 86 19.17 3.63 -16.14
CA SER A 86 18.49 3.72 -17.43
C SER A 86 19.53 3.54 -18.54
N THR A 87 19.38 2.49 -19.33
CA THR A 87 20.22 2.17 -20.51
C THR A 87 20.14 3.21 -21.63
N LEU A 88 19.27 4.23 -21.52
CA LEU A 88 19.06 5.27 -22.53
C LEU A 88 19.84 6.58 -22.24
N GLY A 89 20.91 6.55 -21.44
CA GLY A 89 21.75 7.72 -21.17
C GLY A 89 21.08 8.83 -20.34
N LEU A 90 19.90 8.55 -19.76
CA LEU A 90 19.08 9.52 -19.04
C LEU A 90 18.95 9.14 -17.55
N ARG A 91 19.58 9.93 -16.67
CA ARG A 91 19.41 10.06 -15.21
C ARG A 91 19.12 8.76 -14.42
N ARG A 92 20.01 8.41 -13.48
CA ARG A 92 19.75 7.40 -12.43
C ARG A 92 18.43 7.68 -11.70
N THR A 93 17.41 6.86 -11.94
CA THR A 93 16.16 6.90 -11.19
C THR A 93 16.25 5.91 -10.03
N ARG A 94 16.25 6.44 -8.81
CA ARG A 94 16.13 5.60 -7.60
C ARG A 94 14.69 5.10 -7.51
N ALA A 95 14.50 3.80 -7.64
CA ALA A 95 13.24 3.16 -7.26
C ALA A 95 13.26 2.93 -5.75
N GLU A 96 12.46 3.71 -5.04
CA GLU A 96 12.22 3.53 -3.61
C GLU A 96 11.05 2.56 -3.44
N ALA A 97 11.26 1.51 -2.66
CA ALA A 97 10.18 0.65 -2.17
C ALA A 97 9.64 1.26 -0.87
N TRP A 98 8.33 1.47 -0.85
CA TRP A 98 7.58 2.08 0.25
C TRP A 98 6.79 1.01 0.96
N ASP A 99 6.80 1.03 2.27
CA ASP A 99 6.06 0.09 3.11
C ASP A 99 5.39 0.82 4.27
N LEU A 100 4.47 0.15 4.97
CA LEU A 100 3.84 0.65 6.18
C LEU A 100 4.84 0.69 7.34
N THR A 101 4.70 1.69 8.20
CA THR A 101 5.25 1.64 9.57
C THR A 101 4.26 0.92 10.49
N ARG A 102 4.66 0.64 11.74
CA ARG A 102 3.74 0.12 12.78
C ARG A 102 2.46 0.96 12.90
N ARG A 103 2.61 2.29 12.99
CA ARG A 103 1.48 3.24 13.08
C ARG A 103 0.64 3.26 11.80
N GLY A 104 1.28 3.09 10.64
CA GLY A 104 0.59 2.92 9.36
C GLY A 104 -0.29 1.67 9.34
N LEU A 105 0.26 0.55 9.82
CA LEU A 105 -0.42 -0.74 9.90
C LEU A 105 -1.65 -0.67 10.83
N GLU A 106 -1.52 -0.09 12.02
CA GLU A 106 -2.65 0.16 12.93
C GLU A 106 -3.75 1.00 12.26
N ARG A 107 -3.36 2.03 11.49
CA ARG A 107 -4.32 2.86 10.75
C ARG A 107 -5.04 2.06 9.68
N VAL A 108 -4.34 1.19 8.95
CA VAL A 108 -4.94 0.34 7.91
C VAL A 108 -5.89 -0.68 8.49
N LEU A 109 -5.52 -1.33 9.60
CA LEU A 109 -6.40 -2.29 10.28
C LEU A 109 -7.72 -1.63 10.71
N ASN A 110 -7.65 -0.40 11.23
CA ASN A 110 -8.84 0.39 11.54
C ASN A 110 -9.69 0.75 10.31
N LEU A 111 -9.08 0.93 9.13
CA LEU A 111 -9.81 1.17 7.88
C LEU A 111 -10.41 -0.12 7.29
N ALA A 112 -9.73 -1.25 7.52
CA ALA A 112 -10.12 -2.57 7.04
C ALA A 112 -11.03 -3.34 8.02
N SER A 113 -11.37 -2.75 9.18
CA SER A 113 -12.07 -3.42 10.29
C SER A 113 -13.44 -4.00 9.94
N SER A 114 -14.02 -3.61 8.80
CA SER A 114 -15.28 -4.16 8.30
C SER A 114 -15.10 -5.22 7.20
N HIS A 115 -13.88 -5.70 6.95
CA HIS A 115 -13.54 -6.63 5.88
C HIS A 115 -12.51 -7.68 6.35
N ASP A 116 -13.00 -8.77 6.94
CA ASP A 116 -12.15 -9.81 7.56
C ASP A 116 -11.08 -10.37 6.62
N TRP A 117 -11.42 -10.61 5.35
CA TRP A 117 -10.47 -11.08 4.35
C TRP A 117 -9.31 -10.11 4.09
N MET A 118 -9.52 -8.80 4.27
CA MET A 118 -8.45 -7.81 4.15
C MET A 118 -7.52 -7.89 5.35
N ILE A 119 -8.08 -8.05 6.56
CA ILE A 119 -7.31 -8.20 7.80
C ILE A 119 -6.41 -9.43 7.71
N ASP A 120 -6.95 -10.57 7.26
CA ASP A 120 -6.19 -11.80 7.07
C ASP A 120 -5.03 -11.62 6.08
N MET A 121 -5.28 -10.96 4.95
CA MET A 121 -4.25 -10.68 3.95
C MET A 121 -3.16 -9.75 4.48
N ILE A 122 -3.55 -8.69 5.19
CA ILE A 122 -2.61 -7.74 5.82
C ILE A 122 -1.75 -8.47 6.85
N ALA A 123 -2.37 -9.31 7.69
CA ALA A 123 -1.66 -10.11 8.68
C ALA A 123 -0.64 -11.08 8.04
N GLN A 124 -1.00 -11.73 6.93
CA GLN A 124 -0.11 -12.61 6.16
C GLN A 124 1.06 -11.88 5.49
N ARG A 125 0.89 -10.62 5.09
CA ARG A 125 1.94 -9.83 4.42
C ARG A 125 2.88 -9.15 5.41
N HIS A 126 2.39 -8.85 6.60
CA HIS A 126 3.13 -8.16 7.64
C HIS A 126 3.39 -9.03 8.86
N VAL A 127 3.46 -10.37 8.73
CA VAL A 127 3.53 -11.33 9.85
C VAL A 127 4.49 -10.89 10.97
N LEU A 128 5.71 -10.45 10.63
CA LEU A 128 6.70 -10.00 11.63
C LEU A 128 6.29 -8.73 12.40
N GLN A 129 5.51 -7.83 11.79
CA GLN A 129 5.00 -6.61 12.44
C GLN A 129 3.61 -6.85 13.09
N ALA A 130 2.78 -7.70 12.48
CA ALA A 130 1.43 -8.04 12.93
C ALA A 130 1.43 -8.89 14.20
N LEU A 131 2.41 -9.80 14.38
CA LEU A 131 2.56 -10.61 15.59
C LEU A 131 2.73 -9.79 16.88
N SER A 132 3.22 -8.54 16.79
CA SER A 132 3.34 -7.62 17.93
C SER A 132 2.11 -6.75 18.18
N LEU A 133 1.18 -6.69 17.23
CA LEU A 133 0.01 -5.80 17.24
C LEU A 133 -1.30 -6.54 17.46
N TYR A 134 -1.38 -7.78 16.98
CA TYR A 134 -2.43 -8.73 17.26
C TYR A 134 -1.74 -9.99 17.81
N PRO A 135 -1.75 -10.24 19.13
CA PRO A 135 -1.44 -11.57 19.61
C PRO A 135 -2.52 -12.46 19.02
N LEU A 136 -2.13 -13.29 18.06
CA LEU A 136 -2.90 -14.36 17.41
C LEU A 136 -4.27 -14.52 18.07
N ALA A 137 -5.30 -13.92 17.46
CA ALA A 137 -6.68 -14.24 17.75
C ALA A 137 -6.88 -15.71 17.35
N ARG A 138 -6.47 -16.61 18.25
CA ARG A 138 -6.58 -18.06 18.18
C ARG A 138 -6.79 -18.56 19.61
N LYS A 139 -8.04 -18.66 19.98
CA LYS A 139 -8.58 -19.92 20.49
C LYS A 139 -9.69 -20.34 19.53
#